data_AF-A0A1L9VXQ7-F1
#
_entry.id   AF-A0A1L9VXQ7-F1
#
_cell.length_a   1.000
_cell.length_b   1.000
_cell.length_c   1.000
_cell.angle_alpha   90.00
_cell.angle_beta   90.00
_cell.angle_gamma   90.00
#
_symmetry.space_group_name_H-M   'P 1'
#
loop_
_entity.id
_entity.type
_entity.pdbx_description
1 polymer ?
#
loop_
_entity_poly.entity_id
_entity_poly.type
_entity_poly.pdbx_seq_one_letter_code
_entity_poly.pdbx_strand_id
1 'polypeptide(L)'
;QAHVESKERALAEYKKVHFKGSARVRLDSLTFETTFGSQMDDCQNVHRLKRILDIQGCLRLNSEFHVPVLVHVSDWGRLTLHHDNGESFPELIVPLNYSLRAQDHESLIATARSKLSAQHRWWVVDIFITEQTGRWLLQAQLVRSLQERFINNRWPSDGLIYHKIRYYQGCLDGARNTDAERQWWAILEHIPKTKKPRYLRAFLRHGSLPQAFDALLSIPGLWTHMHIGVLHKVIGMRCDQVGPILHYLDYIRRVWYEIMGGCPDLVDHVYGHTVQELQSRVPKVSNTDLKVLENKMDEHILFPKIQNPEHRRLIWDRLQMIDVPIPTLGSFFQRPSLP
;
A
#
# COMPACT_ATOMS: atom_id res chain seq x y z
N GLN A 1 16.22 18.00 -20.26
CA GLN A 1 15.26 19.01 -19.80
C GLN A 1 14.05 19.12 -20.72
N ALA A 2 14.20 19.54 -21.98
CA ALA A 2 13.07 19.72 -22.92
C ALA A 2 12.12 18.50 -23.07
N HIS A 3 12.63 17.27 -23.10
CA HIS A 3 11.80 16.06 -23.15
C HIS A 3 10.93 15.85 -21.90
N VAL A 4 11.47 16.18 -20.72
CA VAL A 4 10.76 16.07 -19.44
C VAL A 4 9.61 17.09 -19.41
N GLU A 5 9.91 18.34 -19.78
CA GLU A 5 8.90 19.40 -19.86
C GLU A 5 7.80 19.08 -20.88
N SER A 6 8.15 18.50 -22.03
CA SER A 6 7.15 18.08 -23.03
C SER A 6 6.19 17.03 -22.46
N LYS A 7 6.71 16.02 -21.76
CA LYS A 7 5.88 15.01 -21.07
C LYS A 7 5.02 15.61 -19.97
N GLU A 8 5.58 16.53 -19.19
CA GLU A 8 4.87 17.22 -18.12
C GLU A 8 3.71 18.06 -18.67
N ARG A 9 3.94 18.84 -19.73
CA ARG A 9 2.90 19.60 -20.41
C ARG A 9 1.81 18.70 -20.98
N ALA A 10 2.19 17.61 -21.65
CA ALA A 10 1.24 16.65 -22.20
C ALA A 10 0.34 16.04 -21.10
N LEU A 11 0.92 15.68 -19.94
CA LEU A 11 0.16 15.17 -18.80
C LEU A 11 -0.72 16.26 -18.16
N ALA A 12 -0.25 17.50 -18.06
CA ALA A 12 -1.01 18.62 -17.51
C ALA A 12 -2.21 18.98 -18.41
N GLU A 13 -2.01 19.02 -19.72
CA GLU A 13 -3.08 19.21 -20.70
C GLU A 13 -4.09 18.06 -20.64
N TYR A 14 -3.61 16.81 -20.58
CA TYR A 14 -4.47 15.65 -20.43
C TYR A 14 -5.30 15.73 -19.14
N LYS A 15 -4.67 16.03 -17.99
CA LYS A 15 -5.37 16.26 -16.72
C LYS A 15 -6.46 17.32 -16.86
N LYS A 16 -6.16 18.46 -17.49
CA LYS A 16 -7.10 19.56 -17.66
C LYS A 16 -8.31 19.18 -18.51
N VAL A 17 -8.09 18.44 -19.61
CA VAL A 17 -9.17 18.01 -20.51
C VAL A 17 -10.08 16.96 -19.85
N HIS A 18 -9.48 16.04 -19.08
CA HIS A 18 -10.21 14.93 -18.47
C HIS A 18 -10.83 15.28 -17.11
N PHE A 19 -10.41 16.36 -16.47
CA PHE A 19 -11.01 16.87 -15.24
C PHE A 19 -12.40 17.48 -15.51
N LYS A 20 -13.41 17.08 -14.73
CA LYS A 20 -14.80 17.54 -14.87
C LYS A 20 -15.29 18.42 -13.73
N GLY A 21 -14.43 18.72 -12.77
CA GLY A 21 -14.76 19.51 -11.60
C GLY A 21 -14.72 18.69 -10.32
N SER A 22 -15.01 19.38 -9.22
CA SER A 22 -15.06 18.80 -7.88
C SER A 22 -16.49 18.77 -7.38
N ALA A 23 -16.87 17.70 -6.68
CA ALA A 23 -18.22 17.52 -6.16
C ALA A 23 -18.21 16.81 -4.81
N ARG A 24 -19.27 17.02 -4.03
CA ARG A 24 -19.51 16.28 -2.78
C ARG A 24 -20.09 14.92 -3.12
N VAL A 25 -19.56 13.87 -2.51
CA VAL A 25 -20.10 12.50 -2.63
C VAL A 25 -20.24 11.89 -1.25
N ARG A 26 -21.17 10.95 -1.13
CA ARG A 26 -21.24 10.09 0.06
C ARG A 26 -19.99 9.24 0.16
N LEU A 27 -19.47 9.10 1.38
CA LEU A 27 -18.30 8.26 1.65
C LEU A 27 -18.56 6.80 1.28
N ASP A 28 -19.79 6.32 1.43
CA ASP A 28 -20.18 4.94 1.13
C ASP A 28 -20.11 4.63 -0.38
N SER A 29 -20.14 5.65 -1.23
CA SER A 29 -20.03 5.52 -2.69
C SER A 29 -18.58 5.37 -3.16
N LEU A 30 -17.59 5.50 -2.28
CA LEU A 30 -16.17 5.42 -2.63
C LEU A 30 -15.63 4.00 -2.43
N THR A 31 -14.97 3.49 -3.46
CA THR A 31 -14.25 2.21 -3.44
C THR A 31 -12.79 2.43 -3.75
N PHE A 32 -11.93 1.61 -3.15
CA PHE A 32 -10.48 1.65 -3.31
C PHE A 32 -10.03 0.31 -3.86
N GLU A 33 -9.15 0.33 -4.85
CA GLU A 33 -8.48 -0.87 -5.34
C GLU A 33 -7.45 -1.32 -4.30
N THR A 34 -7.34 -2.62 -4.08
CA THR A 34 -6.32 -3.17 -3.18
C THR A 34 -4.96 -3.00 -3.85
N THR A 35 -4.08 -2.26 -3.18
CA THR A 35 -2.71 -2.01 -3.64
C THR A 35 -1.70 -2.60 -2.66
N PHE A 36 -0.47 -2.84 -3.13
CA PHE A 36 0.65 -3.24 -2.28
C PHE A 36 0.76 -2.36 -1.02
N GLY A 37 0.61 -1.04 -1.18
CA GLY A 37 0.67 -0.09 -0.05
C GLY A 37 -0.49 -0.22 0.94
N SER A 38 -1.70 -0.60 0.48
CA SER A 38 -2.85 -0.88 1.36
C SER A 38 -2.68 -2.20 2.12
N GLN A 39 -2.06 -3.21 1.50
CA GLN A 39 -1.80 -4.49 2.14
C GLN A 39 -0.65 -4.40 3.16
N MET A 40 0.28 -3.47 2.97
CA MET A 40 1.29 -3.14 3.98
C MET A 40 0.74 -2.39 5.21
N ASP A 41 -0.53 -1.97 5.23
CA ASP A 41 -1.06 -1.19 6.34
C ASP A 41 -1.03 -1.99 7.65
N ASP A 42 -0.43 -1.41 8.67
CA ASP A 42 -0.31 -1.93 10.04
C ASP A 42 -1.25 -1.19 11.00
N CYS A 43 -2.21 -0.45 10.46
CA CYS A 43 -3.14 0.42 11.17
C CYS A 43 -2.48 1.63 11.87
N GLN A 44 -1.16 1.77 11.92
CA GLN A 44 -0.51 2.91 12.56
C GLN A 44 -0.85 4.22 11.84
N ASN A 45 -0.93 4.17 10.51
CA ASN A 45 -1.33 5.33 9.73
C ASN A 45 -2.77 5.76 10.04
N VAL A 46 -3.68 4.80 10.23
CA VAL A 46 -5.08 5.08 10.64
C VAL A 46 -5.10 5.74 12.03
N HIS A 47 -4.35 5.24 13.01
CA HIS A 47 -4.25 5.85 14.34
C HIS A 47 -3.71 7.28 14.29
N ARG A 48 -2.64 7.50 13.51
CA ARG A 48 -2.07 8.84 13.29
C ARG A 48 -3.11 9.77 12.65
N LEU A 49 -3.84 9.30 11.64
CA LEU A 49 -4.87 10.08 10.96
C LEU A 49 -6.06 10.38 11.87
N LYS A 50 -6.48 9.45 12.74
CA LYS A 50 -7.48 9.73 13.78
C LYS A 50 -7.06 10.93 14.62
N ARG A 51 -5.84 10.89 15.17
CA ARG A 51 -5.28 11.98 15.99
C ARG A 51 -5.17 13.30 15.22
N ILE A 52 -4.74 13.27 13.96
CA ILE A 52 -4.67 14.47 13.13
C ILE A 52 -6.07 15.06 12.93
N LEU A 53 -7.06 14.23 12.56
CA LEU A 53 -8.45 14.68 12.38
C LEU A 53 -9.06 15.15 13.70
N ASP A 54 -8.62 14.65 14.85
CA ASP A 54 -9.04 15.13 16.18
C ASP A 54 -8.52 16.53 16.46
N ILE A 55 -7.29 16.83 16.04
CA ILE A 55 -6.66 18.14 16.26
C ILE A 55 -7.15 19.18 15.24
N GLN A 56 -7.09 18.87 13.95
CA GLN A 56 -7.35 19.83 12.86
C GLN A 56 -8.80 19.82 12.36
N GLY A 57 -9.59 18.84 12.78
CA GLY A 57 -10.90 18.56 12.19
C GLY A 57 -10.81 17.87 10.81
N CYS A 58 -11.95 17.79 10.11
CA CYS A 58 -12.04 17.20 8.78
C CYS A 58 -12.05 18.30 7.71
N LEU A 59 -10.88 18.60 7.13
CA LEU A 59 -10.68 19.64 6.11
C LEU A 59 -11.20 19.24 4.72
N ARG A 60 -12.49 18.92 4.62
CA ARG A 60 -13.15 18.38 3.42
C ARG A 60 -13.19 19.32 2.22
N LEU A 61 -13.15 20.63 2.47
CA LEU A 61 -13.24 21.69 1.46
C LEU A 61 -11.87 22.13 0.94
N ASN A 62 -10.79 21.71 1.60
CA ASN A 62 -9.44 22.04 1.15
C ASN A 62 -9.05 21.09 0.01
N SER A 63 -8.64 21.66 -1.13
CA SER A 63 -8.25 20.92 -2.33
C SER A 63 -7.12 19.93 -2.11
N GLU A 64 -6.27 20.14 -1.11
CA GLU A 64 -5.21 19.19 -0.73
C GLU A 64 -5.75 17.86 -0.17
N PHE A 65 -7.00 17.87 0.32
CA PHE A 65 -7.67 16.70 0.89
C PHE A 65 -8.76 16.14 -0.03
N HIS A 66 -8.94 16.70 -1.24
CA HIS A 66 -9.85 16.15 -2.21
C HIS A 66 -9.39 14.76 -2.66
N VAL A 67 -10.34 13.86 -2.87
CA VAL A 67 -10.04 12.50 -3.31
C VAL A 67 -10.22 12.41 -4.83
N PRO A 68 -9.17 12.10 -5.59
CA PRO A 68 -9.31 11.92 -7.03
C PRO A 68 -10.07 10.63 -7.33
N VAL A 69 -11.11 10.73 -8.15
CA VAL A 69 -11.93 9.59 -8.61
C VAL A 69 -11.89 9.46 -10.12
N LEU A 70 -11.87 8.22 -10.60
CA LEU A 70 -11.98 7.91 -12.02
C LEU A 70 -13.40 7.45 -12.36
N VAL A 71 -13.97 8.04 -13.42
CA VAL A 71 -15.26 7.65 -13.97
C VAL A 71 -15.08 7.32 -15.44
N HIS A 72 -15.56 6.15 -15.87
CA HIS A 72 -15.50 5.83 -17.29
C HIS A 72 -16.51 6.69 -18.07
N VAL A 73 -16.17 7.11 -19.28
CA VAL A 73 -17.01 8.01 -20.10
C VAL A 73 -18.43 7.49 -20.31
N SER A 74 -18.62 6.17 -20.42
CA SER A 74 -19.94 5.53 -20.56
C SER A 74 -20.80 5.65 -19.30
N ASP A 75 -20.18 5.79 -18.13
CA ASP A 75 -20.88 5.89 -16.85
C ASP A 75 -21.11 7.34 -16.43
N TRP A 76 -20.45 8.31 -17.07
CA TRP A 76 -20.58 9.72 -16.72
C TRP A 76 -22.03 10.23 -16.76
N GLY A 77 -22.79 9.84 -17.80
CA GLY A 77 -24.21 10.22 -17.93
C GLY A 77 -25.15 9.58 -16.89
N ARG A 78 -24.68 8.57 -16.14
CA ARG A 78 -25.45 7.92 -15.07
C ARG A 78 -25.34 8.66 -13.74
N LEU A 79 -24.37 9.55 -13.62
CA LEU A 79 -24.14 10.34 -12.42
C LEU A 79 -24.87 11.68 -12.55
N THR A 80 -25.53 12.13 -11.49
CA THR A 80 -26.29 13.39 -11.51
C THR A 80 -25.62 14.41 -10.61
N LEU A 81 -25.34 15.60 -11.16
CA LEU A 81 -24.84 16.73 -10.39
C LEU A 81 -26.01 17.60 -9.93
N HIS A 82 -26.32 17.52 -8.64
CA HIS A 82 -27.29 18.38 -7.99
C HIS A 82 -26.61 19.65 -7.49
N HIS A 83 -27.08 20.80 -7.95
CA HIS A 83 -26.57 22.10 -7.51
C HIS A 83 -27.52 22.66 -6.48
N ASP A 84 -27.03 22.81 -5.24
CA ASP A 84 -27.80 23.43 -4.17
C ASP A 84 -27.41 24.90 -4.04
N ASN A 85 -28.41 25.78 -3.95
CA ASN A 85 -28.21 27.22 -3.92
C ASN A 85 -27.67 27.64 -2.54
N GLY A 86 -26.35 27.70 -2.41
CA GLY A 86 -25.65 28.12 -1.18
C GLY A 86 -24.42 27.29 -0.82
N GLU A 87 -24.23 26.14 -1.46
CA GLU A 87 -23.08 25.27 -1.25
C GLU A 87 -21.95 25.54 -2.25
N SER A 88 -20.69 25.48 -1.80
CA SER A 88 -19.53 25.75 -2.67
C SER A 88 -19.28 24.65 -3.70
N PHE A 89 -19.82 23.44 -3.49
CA PHE A 89 -19.63 22.29 -4.38
C PHE A 89 -20.96 21.58 -4.65
N PRO A 90 -21.24 21.22 -5.91
CA PRO A 90 -22.43 20.42 -6.23
C PRO A 90 -22.34 19.04 -5.58
N GLU A 91 -23.50 18.43 -5.31
CA GLU A 91 -23.58 17.04 -4.86
C GLU A 91 -23.63 16.11 -6.08
N LEU A 92 -22.75 15.12 -6.11
CA LEU A 92 -22.74 14.08 -7.13
C LEU A 92 -23.50 12.86 -6.59
N ILE A 93 -24.70 12.68 -7.12
CA ILE A 93 -25.57 11.55 -6.78
C ILE A 93 -25.06 10.32 -7.53
N VAL A 94 -24.60 9.33 -6.75
CA VAL A 94 -24.10 8.05 -7.26
C VAL A 94 -25.19 6.99 -7.10
N PRO A 95 -25.59 6.29 -8.18
CA PRO A 95 -26.55 5.20 -8.10
C PRO A 95 -26.11 4.10 -7.13
N LEU A 96 -27.07 3.45 -6.46
CA LEU A 96 -26.79 2.39 -5.47
C LEU A 96 -26.02 1.21 -6.05
N ASN A 97 -26.14 0.96 -7.36
CA ASN A 97 -25.44 -0.10 -8.09
C ASN A 97 -24.11 0.36 -8.71
N TYR A 98 -23.59 1.53 -8.32
CA TYR A 98 -22.36 2.07 -8.83
C TYR A 98 -21.46 2.53 -7.68
N SER A 99 -20.15 2.47 -7.89
CA SER A 99 -19.16 2.95 -6.93
C SER A 99 -18.06 3.71 -7.66
N LEU A 100 -17.63 4.80 -7.06
CA LEU A 100 -16.56 5.64 -7.58
C LEU A 100 -15.22 5.05 -7.16
N ARG A 101 -14.35 4.80 -8.14
CA ARG A 101 -13.00 4.30 -7.90
C ARG A 101 -12.07 5.45 -7.53
N ALA A 102 -11.82 5.59 -6.23
CA ALA A 102 -10.86 6.53 -5.68
C ALA A 102 -9.43 6.02 -5.89
N GLN A 103 -8.52 6.94 -6.23
CA GLN A 103 -7.14 6.60 -6.60
C GLN A 103 -6.12 6.83 -5.47
N ASP A 104 -6.51 7.43 -4.34
CA ASP A 104 -5.61 7.67 -3.20
C ASP A 104 -6.46 7.94 -1.93
N HIS A 105 -5.83 8.14 -0.77
CA HIS A 105 -6.46 8.56 0.49
C HIS A 105 -7.35 7.49 1.17
N GLU A 106 -7.14 6.21 0.89
CA GLU A 106 -7.91 5.11 1.50
C GLU A 106 -7.93 5.18 3.04
N SER A 107 -6.76 5.27 3.69
CA SER A 107 -6.69 5.35 5.16
C SER A 107 -7.39 6.61 5.71
N LEU A 108 -7.35 7.73 4.99
CA LEU A 108 -8.04 8.97 5.39
C LEU A 108 -9.55 8.77 5.35
N ILE A 109 -10.05 8.19 4.26
CA ILE A 109 -11.48 7.96 4.05
C ILE A 109 -12.00 6.88 5.00
N ALA A 110 -11.24 5.81 5.23
CA ALA A 110 -11.54 4.81 6.26
C ALA A 110 -11.63 5.44 7.66
N THR A 111 -10.69 6.35 7.98
CA THR A 111 -10.72 7.08 9.25
C THR A 111 -11.95 7.99 9.34
N ALA A 112 -12.23 8.77 8.29
CA ALA A 112 -13.37 9.67 8.24
C ALA A 112 -14.70 8.93 8.39
N ARG A 113 -14.86 7.75 7.77
CA ARG A 113 -16.04 6.88 7.92
C ARG A 113 -16.30 6.50 9.37
N SER A 114 -15.25 6.19 10.13
CA SER A 114 -15.36 5.81 11.55
C SER A 114 -15.71 6.99 12.46
N LYS A 115 -15.40 8.22 12.04
CA LYS A 115 -15.52 9.43 12.87
C LYS A 115 -16.77 10.25 12.59
N LEU A 116 -17.19 10.34 11.32
CA LEU A 116 -18.28 11.21 10.91
C LEU A 116 -19.65 10.56 11.19
N SER A 117 -20.56 11.36 11.76
CA SER A 117 -21.96 10.99 11.91
C SER A 117 -22.63 10.80 10.55
N ALA A 118 -23.69 10.01 10.47
CA ALA A 118 -24.34 9.63 9.21
C ALA A 118 -24.68 10.85 8.30
N GLN A 119 -25.11 11.95 8.91
CA GLN A 119 -25.49 13.20 8.23
C GLN A 119 -24.30 13.94 7.59
N HIS A 120 -23.07 13.66 8.04
CA HIS A 120 -21.84 14.31 7.59
C HIS A 120 -20.90 13.36 6.86
N ARG A 121 -21.34 12.14 6.50
CA ARG A 121 -20.54 11.14 5.76
C ARG A 121 -20.44 11.47 4.27
N TRP A 122 -19.91 12.65 3.98
CA TRP A 122 -19.58 13.10 2.64
C TRP A 122 -18.15 13.62 2.56
N TRP A 123 -17.58 13.62 1.35
CA TRP A 123 -16.26 14.14 1.05
C TRP A 123 -16.24 14.80 -0.33
N VAL A 124 -15.32 15.75 -0.56
CA VAL A 124 -15.14 16.35 -1.89
C VAL A 124 -14.21 15.48 -2.72
N VAL A 125 -14.65 15.15 -3.93
CA VAL A 125 -13.88 14.39 -4.91
C VAL A 125 -13.54 15.25 -6.11
N ASP A 126 -12.38 14.99 -6.69
CA ASP A 126 -11.96 15.54 -7.97
C ASP A 126 -12.23 14.51 -9.06
N ILE A 127 -13.09 14.84 -10.01
CA ILE A 127 -13.61 13.86 -10.98
C ILE A 127 -12.79 13.90 -12.26
N PHE A 128 -12.22 12.76 -12.64
CA PHE A 128 -11.53 12.56 -13.91
C PHE A 128 -12.25 11.52 -14.77
N ILE A 129 -12.51 11.85 -16.03
CA ILE A 129 -13.09 10.91 -16.98
C ILE A 129 -11.99 10.09 -17.66
N THR A 130 -12.18 8.76 -17.69
CA THR A 130 -11.35 7.83 -18.45
C THR A 130 -12.10 7.30 -19.67
N GLU A 131 -11.34 6.95 -20.71
CA GLU A 131 -11.88 6.46 -21.98
C GLU A 131 -10.98 5.36 -22.54
N GLN A 132 -11.55 4.45 -23.31
CA GLN A 132 -10.78 3.42 -24.05
C GLN A 132 -10.30 3.99 -25.39
N THR A 133 -9.48 5.04 -25.37
CA THR A 133 -8.88 5.59 -26.59
C THR A 133 -7.41 5.20 -26.74
N GLY A 134 -6.84 5.44 -27.93
CA GLY A 134 -5.43 5.16 -28.26
C GLY A 134 -4.40 5.93 -27.41
N ARG A 135 -4.83 6.70 -26.40
CA ARG A 135 -3.98 7.43 -25.44
C ARG A 135 -3.76 6.67 -24.13
N TRP A 136 -3.78 5.34 -24.16
CA TRP A 136 -3.64 4.48 -22.98
C TRP A 136 -2.41 4.83 -22.11
N LEU A 137 -1.30 5.25 -22.72
CA LEU A 137 -0.09 5.68 -22.01
C LEU A 137 -0.31 6.93 -21.13
N LEU A 138 -1.00 7.94 -21.65
CA LEU A 138 -1.32 9.16 -20.89
C LEU A 138 -2.35 8.87 -19.81
N GLN A 139 -3.32 8.00 -20.08
CA GLN A 139 -4.26 7.54 -19.06
C GLN A 139 -3.53 6.81 -17.92
N ALA A 140 -2.63 5.86 -18.23
CA ALA A 140 -1.85 5.16 -17.23
C ALA A 140 -0.97 6.13 -16.41
N GLN A 141 -0.37 7.13 -17.06
CA GLN A 141 0.38 8.19 -16.38
C GLN A 141 -0.51 9.08 -15.49
N LEU A 142 -1.72 9.41 -15.93
CA LEU A 142 -2.71 10.10 -15.12
C LEU A 142 -3.00 9.29 -13.87
N VAL A 143 -3.46 8.05 -14.00
CA VAL A 143 -3.78 7.15 -12.88
C VAL A 143 -2.61 7.06 -11.91
N ARG A 144 -1.40 6.78 -12.40
CA ARG A 144 -0.19 6.76 -11.57
C ARG A 144 0.02 8.06 -10.81
N SER A 145 -0.12 9.21 -11.48
CA SER A 145 0.06 10.52 -10.85
C SER A 145 -1.05 10.92 -9.88
N LEU A 146 -2.17 10.19 -9.87
CA LEU A 146 -3.23 10.32 -8.86
C LEU A 146 -2.94 9.41 -7.66
N GLN A 147 -2.46 8.19 -7.91
CA GLN A 147 -2.13 7.19 -6.89
C GLN A 147 -0.85 7.49 -6.12
N GLU A 148 0.16 8.03 -6.79
CA GLU A 148 1.48 8.28 -6.22
C GLU A 148 1.62 9.76 -5.81
N ARG A 149 0.58 10.28 -5.12
CA ARG A 149 0.57 11.61 -4.53
C ARG A 149 0.98 11.52 -3.07
N PHE A 150 1.93 12.35 -2.65
CA PHE A 150 2.43 12.40 -1.28
C PHE A 150 2.12 13.76 -0.66
N ILE A 151 0.82 14.05 -0.51
CA ILE A 151 0.34 15.27 0.14
C ILE A 151 0.55 15.12 1.67
N ASN A 152 0.71 16.23 2.40
CA ASN A 152 0.76 16.28 3.87
C ASN A 152 1.94 15.55 4.54
N ASN A 153 3.16 15.65 3.99
CA ASN A 153 4.39 15.06 4.57
C ASN A 153 4.34 13.53 4.78
N ARG A 154 3.43 12.81 4.13
CA ARG A 154 3.43 11.34 4.14
C ARG A 154 4.54 10.83 3.23
N TRP A 155 5.73 10.70 3.80
CA TRP A 155 6.79 9.95 3.16
C TRP A 155 6.39 8.48 3.05
N PRO A 156 6.50 7.87 1.86
CA PRO A 156 6.29 6.44 1.69
C PRO A 156 7.18 5.64 2.64
N SER A 157 6.70 4.48 3.08
CA SER A 157 7.53 3.54 3.84
C SER A 157 8.68 3.02 2.97
N ASP A 158 9.77 2.63 3.61
CA ASP A 158 10.94 2.08 2.93
C ASP A 158 10.59 0.83 2.10
N GLY A 159 9.63 0.02 2.55
CA GLY A 159 9.12 -1.13 1.80
C GLY A 159 8.38 -0.73 0.52
N LEU A 160 7.52 0.30 0.58
CA LEU A 160 6.79 0.78 -0.59
C LEU A 160 7.75 1.40 -1.62
N ILE A 161 8.76 2.15 -1.15
CA ILE A 161 9.81 2.71 -2.02
C ILE A 161 10.57 1.59 -2.71
N TYR A 162 11.02 0.57 -1.96
CA TYR A 162 11.72 -0.58 -2.53
C TYR A 162 10.87 -1.27 -3.59
N HIS A 163 9.63 -1.65 -3.25
CA HIS A 163 8.70 -2.30 -4.16
C HIS A 163 8.51 -1.50 -5.45
N LYS A 164 8.23 -0.19 -5.36
CA LYS A 164 7.96 0.65 -6.54
C LYS A 164 9.17 0.82 -7.43
N ILE A 165 10.38 0.96 -6.86
CA ILE A 165 11.61 0.97 -7.64
C ILE A 165 11.78 -0.36 -8.39
N ARG A 166 11.61 -1.50 -7.72
CA ARG A 166 11.74 -2.82 -8.36
C ARG A 166 10.68 -3.06 -9.43
N TYR A 167 9.43 -2.70 -9.17
CA TYR A 167 8.33 -2.78 -10.13
C TYR A 167 8.65 -2.00 -11.41
N TYR A 168 9.10 -0.74 -11.29
CA TYR A 168 9.43 0.08 -12.47
C TYR A 168 10.75 -0.27 -13.15
N GLN A 169 11.61 -1.08 -12.51
CA GLN A 169 12.78 -1.69 -13.15
C GLN A 169 12.41 -2.87 -14.05
N GLY A 170 11.16 -3.33 -14.02
CA GLY A 170 10.69 -4.48 -14.79
C GLY A 170 10.68 -5.79 -14.01
N CYS A 171 10.78 -5.73 -12.68
CA CYS A 171 10.58 -6.90 -11.82
C CYS A 171 9.08 -7.02 -11.45
N LEU A 172 8.66 -8.17 -10.89
CA LEU A 172 7.29 -8.38 -10.39
C LEU A 172 6.19 -8.20 -11.45
N ASP A 173 6.44 -8.67 -12.67
CA ASP A 173 5.54 -8.49 -13.82
C ASP A 173 5.28 -7.02 -14.20
N GLY A 174 6.04 -6.08 -13.62
CA GLY A 174 5.96 -4.66 -13.92
C GLY A 174 6.54 -4.33 -15.29
N ALA A 175 5.90 -3.41 -16.01
CA ALA A 175 6.48 -2.84 -17.21
C ALA A 175 7.58 -1.83 -16.85
N ARG A 176 8.75 -1.97 -17.49
CA ARG A 176 9.87 -1.05 -17.27
C ARG A 176 9.45 0.40 -17.54
N ASN A 177 9.63 1.27 -16.55
CA ASN A 177 9.27 2.67 -16.63
C ASN A 177 10.34 3.54 -15.98
N THR A 178 11.32 3.97 -16.77
CA THR A 178 12.49 4.71 -16.26
C THR A 178 12.12 6.06 -15.62
N ASP A 179 11.05 6.69 -16.08
CA ASP A 179 10.63 7.99 -15.54
C ASP A 179 10.00 7.82 -14.16
N ALA A 180 9.14 6.80 -13.98
CA ALA A 180 8.57 6.46 -12.68
C ALA A 180 9.65 6.00 -11.70
N GLU A 181 10.59 5.16 -12.15
CA GLU A 181 11.73 4.73 -11.34
C GLU A 181 12.51 5.94 -10.82
N ARG A 182 12.84 6.90 -11.69
CA ARG A 182 13.53 8.14 -11.30
C ARG A 182 12.73 8.97 -10.30
N GLN A 183 11.41 9.05 -10.45
CA GLN A 183 10.54 9.73 -9.48
C GLN A 183 10.64 9.09 -8.08
N TRP A 184 10.61 7.75 -7.99
CA TRP A 184 10.75 7.04 -6.72
C TRP A 184 12.15 7.15 -6.11
N TRP A 185 13.20 7.22 -6.93
CA TRP A 185 14.54 7.58 -6.45
C TRP A 185 14.61 9.00 -5.92
N ALA A 186 13.98 9.97 -6.60
CA ALA A 186 13.92 11.36 -6.13
C ALA A 186 13.17 11.49 -4.80
N ILE A 187 12.08 10.75 -4.61
CA ILE A 187 11.35 10.66 -3.34
C ILE A 187 12.28 10.17 -2.22
N LEU A 188 13.09 9.14 -2.47
CA LEU A 188 14.05 8.63 -1.49
C LEU A 188 15.17 9.63 -1.17
N GLU A 189 15.58 10.44 -2.14
CA GLU A 189 16.62 11.48 -2.02
C GLU A 189 16.13 12.77 -1.37
N HIS A 190 14.83 13.03 -1.37
CA HIS A 190 14.27 14.29 -0.88
C HIS A 190 14.54 14.54 0.61
N ILE A 191 14.69 13.50 1.44
CA ILE A 191 14.99 13.66 2.87
C ILE A 191 16.44 14.18 3.01
N PRO A 192 16.68 15.42 3.48
CA PRO A 192 18.04 15.98 3.53
C PRO A 192 18.96 15.11 4.39
N LYS A 193 20.22 14.95 3.95
CA LYS A 193 21.28 14.21 4.65
C LYS A 193 21.03 12.69 4.82
N THR A 194 19.98 12.14 4.22
CA THR A 194 19.74 10.70 4.24
C THR A 194 20.82 9.92 3.48
N LYS A 195 21.24 8.77 4.03
CA LYS A 195 22.16 7.84 3.35
C LYS A 195 21.42 6.70 2.63
N LYS A 196 20.09 6.63 2.76
CA LYS A 196 19.25 5.56 2.20
C LYS A 196 19.45 5.34 0.70
N PRO A 197 19.51 6.37 -0.18
CA PRO A 197 19.76 6.17 -1.60
C PRO A 197 21.08 5.46 -1.87
N ARG A 198 22.16 5.85 -1.17
CA ARG A 198 23.47 5.20 -1.30
C ARG A 198 23.42 3.74 -0.87
N TYR A 199 22.76 3.45 0.25
CA TYR A 199 22.63 2.08 0.76
C TYR A 199 21.81 1.21 -0.19
N LEU A 200 20.69 1.72 -0.70
CA LEU A 200 19.86 0.98 -1.64
C LEU A 200 20.60 0.72 -2.97
N ARG A 201 21.29 1.73 -3.53
CA ARG A 201 22.09 1.53 -4.76
C ARG A 201 23.19 0.48 -4.58
N ALA A 202 23.88 0.50 -3.44
CA ALA A 202 24.89 -0.51 -3.13
C ALA A 202 24.25 -1.89 -2.95
N PHE A 203 23.10 -1.97 -2.29
CA PHE A 203 22.35 -3.21 -2.09
C PHE A 203 21.93 -3.84 -3.42
N LEU A 204 21.34 -3.05 -4.32
CA LEU A 204 20.85 -3.52 -5.62
C LEU A 204 21.96 -3.98 -6.57
N ARG A 205 23.22 -3.62 -6.32
CA ARG A 205 24.38 -4.11 -7.06
C ARG A 205 24.90 -5.45 -6.54
N HIS A 206 24.42 -5.89 -5.38
CA HIS A 206 24.80 -7.17 -4.83
C HIS A 206 24.20 -8.31 -5.67
N GLY A 207 24.97 -9.39 -5.87
CA GLY A 207 24.64 -10.44 -6.82
C GLY A 207 23.32 -11.16 -6.56
N SER A 208 23.12 -11.67 -5.34
CA SER A 208 22.00 -12.57 -4.98
C SER A 208 21.02 -12.01 -3.93
N LEU A 209 21.40 -10.94 -3.22
CA LEU A 209 20.59 -10.38 -2.14
C LEU A 209 19.30 -9.71 -2.63
N PRO A 210 19.33 -8.88 -3.69
CA PRO A 210 18.11 -8.27 -4.20
C PRO A 210 17.08 -9.30 -4.63
N GLN A 211 17.50 -10.39 -5.28
CA GLN A 211 16.59 -11.46 -5.72
C GLN A 211 15.95 -12.19 -4.55
N ALA A 212 16.70 -12.46 -3.49
CA ALA A 212 16.16 -13.08 -2.28
C ALA A 212 15.12 -12.18 -1.59
N PHE A 213 15.36 -10.87 -1.58
CA PHE A 213 14.37 -9.90 -1.12
C PHE A 213 13.16 -9.86 -2.07
N ASP A 214 13.36 -9.83 -3.38
CA ASP A 214 12.26 -9.78 -4.34
C ASP A 214 11.31 -10.97 -4.23
N ALA A 215 11.82 -12.15 -3.88
CA ALA A 215 11.00 -13.33 -3.66
C ALA A 215 9.94 -13.13 -2.54
N LEU A 216 10.20 -12.19 -1.61
CA LEU A 216 9.26 -11.81 -0.54
C LEU A 216 8.25 -10.75 -0.97
N LEU A 217 8.39 -10.10 -2.14
CA LEU A 217 7.46 -9.07 -2.61
C LEU A 217 6.07 -9.64 -2.94
N SER A 218 5.96 -10.97 -3.11
CA SER A 218 4.66 -11.64 -3.21
C SER A 218 3.82 -11.55 -1.94
N ILE A 219 4.40 -11.17 -0.79
CA ILE A 219 3.72 -11.09 0.51
C ILE A 219 3.79 -9.65 1.02
N PRO A 220 2.86 -8.76 0.63
CA PRO A 220 2.99 -7.33 0.89
C PRO A 220 3.11 -6.97 2.38
N GLY A 221 2.37 -7.64 3.25
CA GLY A 221 2.40 -7.39 4.70
C GLY A 221 3.79 -7.54 5.34
N LEU A 222 4.71 -8.32 4.75
CA LEU A 222 6.07 -8.44 5.26
C LEU A 222 6.86 -7.12 5.18
N TRP A 223 6.52 -6.27 4.21
CA TRP A 223 7.30 -5.10 3.85
C TRP A 223 7.04 -3.88 4.74
N THR A 224 6.02 -3.94 5.59
CA THR A 224 5.70 -2.89 6.57
C THR A 224 6.95 -2.49 7.38
N HIS A 225 7.74 -3.48 7.80
CA HIS A 225 8.92 -3.29 8.65
C HIS A 225 10.24 -3.31 7.86
N MET A 226 10.19 -3.06 6.55
CA MET A 226 11.39 -2.91 5.73
C MET A 226 12.14 -1.62 6.12
N HIS A 227 13.46 -1.70 6.24
CA HIS A 227 14.31 -0.55 6.58
C HIS A 227 15.50 -0.41 5.61
N ILE A 228 15.36 0.44 4.59
CA ILE A 228 16.44 0.76 3.64
C ILE A 228 17.67 1.31 4.38
N GLY A 229 17.45 2.05 5.47
CA GLY A 229 18.51 2.59 6.31
C GLY A 229 19.48 1.55 6.87
N VAL A 230 19.05 0.29 7.01
CA VAL A 230 19.84 -0.80 7.63
C VAL A 230 20.55 -1.67 6.59
N LEU A 231 20.24 -1.52 5.29
CA LEU A 231 20.81 -2.35 4.23
C LEU A 231 22.34 -2.33 4.17
N HIS A 232 22.97 -1.22 4.59
CA HIS A 232 24.44 -1.15 4.69
C HIS A 232 25.04 -2.19 5.63
N LYS A 233 24.32 -2.63 6.67
CA LYS A 233 24.75 -3.71 7.57
C LYS A 233 24.72 -5.05 6.84
N VAL A 234 23.66 -5.31 6.06
CA VAL A 234 23.50 -6.54 5.29
C VAL A 234 24.59 -6.67 4.22
N ILE A 235 24.90 -5.57 3.51
CA ILE A 235 25.97 -5.53 2.50
C ILE A 235 27.36 -5.66 3.14
N GLY A 236 27.53 -5.14 4.35
CA GLY A 236 28.80 -5.17 5.07
C GLY A 236 29.14 -6.53 5.70
N MET A 237 28.23 -7.49 5.64
CA MET A 237 28.49 -8.87 6.10
C MET A 237 29.45 -9.56 5.16
N ARG A 238 30.27 -10.45 5.71
CA ARG A 238 31.30 -11.17 4.95
C ARG A 238 30.66 -12.22 4.03
N CYS A 239 31.36 -12.65 2.99
CA CYS A 239 30.82 -13.58 1.99
C CYS A 239 30.33 -14.92 2.58
N ASP A 240 30.97 -15.40 3.64
CA ASP A 240 30.59 -16.59 4.41
C ASP A 240 29.25 -16.42 5.16
N GLN A 241 28.86 -15.18 5.45
CA GLN A 241 27.61 -14.83 6.14
C GLN A 241 26.45 -14.56 5.17
N VAL A 242 26.74 -14.35 3.87
CA VAL A 242 25.70 -14.13 2.85
C VAL A 242 24.82 -15.37 2.68
N GLY A 243 25.39 -16.57 2.74
CA GLY A 243 24.64 -17.82 2.66
C GLY A 243 23.53 -17.95 3.72
N PRO A 244 23.86 -17.82 5.02
CA PRO A 244 22.87 -17.79 6.10
C PRO A 244 21.78 -16.72 5.94
N ILE A 245 22.12 -15.53 5.44
CA ILE A 245 21.14 -14.46 5.17
C ILE A 245 20.15 -14.91 4.10
N LEU A 246 20.65 -15.43 2.98
CA LEU A 246 19.80 -15.92 1.89
C LEU A 246 18.89 -17.05 2.37
N HIS A 247 19.44 -17.96 3.19
CA HIS A 247 18.65 -19.02 3.81
C HIS A 247 17.56 -18.47 4.73
N TYR A 248 17.86 -17.45 5.55
CA TYR A 248 16.86 -16.85 6.42
C TYR A 248 15.75 -16.13 5.64
N LEU A 249 16.09 -15.43 4.56
CA LEU A 249 15.09 -14.79 3.68
C LEU A 249 14.19 -15.82 3.00
N ASP A 250 14.76 -16.92 2.49
CA ASP A 250 13.96 -18.00 1.93
C ASP A 250 13.13 -18.72 3.02
N TYR A 251 13.65 -18.84 4.23
CA TYR A 251 12.93 -19.35 5.38
C TYR A 251 11.72 -18.48 5.74
N ILE A 252 11.86 -17.14 5.74
CA ILE A 252 10.71 -16.23 5.88
C ILE A 252 9.65 -16.60 4.84
N ARG A 253 10.04 -16.64 3.56
CA ARG A 253 9.10 -16.98 2.48
C ARG A 253 8.38 -18.30 2.74
N ARG A 254 9.13 -19.37 3.04
CA ARG A 254 8.57 -20.71 3.25
C ARG A 254 7.55 -20.76 4.37
N VAL A 255 7.85 -20.17 5.54
CA VAL A 255 6.92 -20.20 6.68
C VAL A 255 5.61 -19.50 6.31
N TRP A 256 5.65 -18.35 5.65
CA TRP A 256 4.43 -17.64 5.27
C TRP A 256 3.63 -18.38 4.19
N TYR A 257 4.29 -18.98 3.21
CA TYR A 257 3.63 -19.85 2.23
C TYR A 257 3.03 -21.10 2.88
N GLU A 258 3.70 -21.69 3.87
CA GLU A 258 3.21 -22.83 4.63
C GLU A 258 1.94 -22.47 5.40
N ILE A 259 1.93 -21.36 6.13
CA ILE A 259 0.72 -20.87 6.82
C ILE A 259 -0.45 -20.72 5.83
N MET A 260 -0.19 -20.16 4.65
CA MET A 260 -1.20 -19.97 3.58
C MET A 260 -1.49 -21.25 2.77
N GLY A 261 -0.84 -22.38 3.06
CA GLY A 261 -1.05 -23.64 2.35
C GLY A 261 -0.60 -23.63 0.89
N GLY A 262 0.35 -22.75 0.53
CA GLY A 262 0.84 -22.59 -0.82
C GLY A 262 -0.14 -21.94 -1.81
N CYS A 263 -1.28 -21.43 -1.33
CA CYS A 263 -2.30 -20.79 -2.18
C CYS A 263 -1.95 -19.32 -2.43
N PRO A 264 -1.62 -18.91 -3.68
CA PRO A 264 -1.26 -17.52 -3.99
C PRO A 264 -2.37 -16.53 -3.62
N ASP A 265 -3.63 -16.90 -3.86
CA ASP A 265 -4.79 -16.05 -3.54
C ASP A 265 -4.88 -15.73 -2.04
N LEU A 266 -4.46 -16.63 -1.16
CA LEU A 266 -4.45 -16.38 0.30
C LEU A 266 -3.25 -15.54 0.72
N VAL A 267 -2.12 -15.64 0.02
CA VAL A 267 -0.90 -14.88 0.29
C VAL A 267 -1.13 -13.37 0.10
N ASP A 268 -1.95 -12.98 -0.89
CA ASP A 268 -2.35 -11.59 -1.09
C ASP A 268 -3.16 -11.02 0.08
N HIS A 269 -3.74 -11.87 0.92
CA HIS A 269 -4.49 -11.46 2.11
C HIS A 269 -3.64 -11.41 3.39
N VAL A 270 -2.31 -11.47 3.27
CA VAL A 270 -1.37 -11.24 4.37
C VAL A 270 -1.08 -9.75 4.51
N TYR A 271 -1.81 -9.11 5.43
CA TYR A 271 -1.69 -7.69 5.71
C TYR A 271 -0.63 -7.40 6.79
N GLY A 272 -0.09 -6.17 6.78
CA GLY A 272 0.95 -5.70 7.71
C GLY A 272 0.59 -5.89 9.18
N HIS A 273 -0.66 -5.61 9.57
CA HIS A 273 -1.13 -5.82 10.95
C HIS A 273 -1.10 -7.31 11.35
N THR A 274 -1.47 -8.22 10.44
CA THR A 274 -1.42 -9.67 10.71
C THR A 274 0.02 -10.14 10.87
N VAL A 275 0.93 -9.62 10.04
CA VAL A 275 2.38 -9.88 10.19
C VAL A 275 2.89 -9.42 11.54
N GLN A 276 2.50 -8.22 11.99
CA GLN A 276 2.91 -7.69 13.28
C GLN A 276 2.43 -8.56 14.45
N GLU A 277 1.21 -9.08 14.37
CA GLU A 277 0.65 -9.92 15.44
C GLU A 277 1.31 -11.29 15.54
N LEU A 278 1.70 -11.87 14.39
CA LEU A 278 2.34 -13.17 14.32
C LEU A 278 3.86 -13.11 14.56
N GLN A 279 4.50 -11.97 14.34
CA GLN A 279 5.95 -11.83 14.44
C GLN A 279 6.51 -12.38 15.75
N SER A 280 7.50 -13.27 15.64
CA SER A 280 8.22 -13.88 16.77
C SER A 280 7.38 -14.73 17.73
N ARG A 281 6.13 -15.07 17.37
CA ARG A 281 5.28 -16.00 18.14
C ARG A 281 5.69 -17.45 17.87
N VAL A 282 5.49 -18.32 18.86
CA VAL A 282 5.81 -19.75 18.77
C VAL A 282 4.63 -20.60 19.29
N PRO A 283 3.50 -20.66 18.56
CA PRO A 283 2.26 -21.24 19.07
C PRO A 283 2.36 -22.71 19.48
N LYS A 284 3.20 -23.54 18.83
CA LYS A 284 3.34 -24.95 19.21
C LYS A 284 4.01 -25.16 20.56
N VAL A 285 4.89 -24.23 20.97
CA VAL A 285 5.73 -24.37 22.18
C VAL A 285 5.21 -23.49 23.31
N SER A 286 4.66 -22.31 22.98
CA SER A 286 4.18 -21.32 23.94
C SER A 286 2.66 -21.34 24.01
N ASN A 287 2.10 -21.94 25.07
CA ASN A 287 0.66 -21.91 25.34
C ASN A 287 0.10 -20.48 25.42
N THR A 288 0.92 -19.53 25.87
CA THR A 288 0.55 -18.11 25.91
C THR A 288 0.38 -17.55 24.50
N ASP A 289 1.32 -17.83 23.59
CA ASP A 289 1.20 -17.39 22.19
C ASP A 289 0.02 -18.09 21.52
N LEU A 290 -0.16 -19.40 21.72
CA LEU A 290 -1.26 -20.16 21.16
C LEU A 290 -2.61 -19.53 21.51
N LYS A 291 -2.89 -19.31 22.81
CA LYS A 291 -4.15 -18.71 23.28
C LYS A 291 -4.35 -17.29 22.75
N VAL A 292 -3.29 -16.49 22.69
CA VAL A 292 -3.38 -15.12 22.15
C VAL A 292 -3.73 -15.15 20.66
N LEU A 293 -3.16 -16.07 19.89
CA LEU A 293 -3.44 -16.18 18.47
C LEU A 293 -4.81 -16.81 18.20
N GLU A 294 -5.25 -17.76 19.02
CA GLU A 294 -6.59 -18.38 18.95
C GLU A 294 -7.66 -17.30 19.11
N ASN A 295 -7.60 -16.52 20.19
CA ASN A 295 -8.53 -15.41 20.41
C ASN A 295 -8.54 -14.43 19.23
N LYS A 296 -7.38 -14.12 18.65
CA LYS A 296 -7.28 -13.19 17.51
C LYS A 296 -7.77 -13.79 16.19
N MET A 297 -7.72 -15.11 16.02
CA MET A 297 -8.36 -15.80 14.91
C MET A 297 -9.88 -15.75 15.06
N ASP A 298 -10.39 -15.99 16.27
CA ASP A 298 -11.83 -15.99 16.57
C ASP A 298 -12.44 -14.59 16.47
N GLU A 299 -11.74 -13.57 16.94
CA GLU A 299 -12.14 -12.15 16.82
C GLU A 299 -11.98 -11.59 15.39
N HIS A 300 -11.58 -12.41 14.41
CA HIS A 300 -11.29 -12.00 13.03
C HIS A 300 -10.23 -10.89 12.90
N ILE A 301 -9.38 -10.71 13.90
CA ILE A 301 -8.24 -9.78 13.86
C ILE A 301 -7.19 -10.29 12.88
N LEU A 302 -6.91 -11.60 12.92
CA LEU A 302 -6.02 -12.26 11.98
C LEU A 302 -6.76 -12.60 10.68
N PHE A 303 -6.13 -12.23 9.56
CA PHE A 303 -6.63 -12.46 8.20
C PHE A 303 -8.09 -11.97 7.99
N PRO A 304 -8.41 -10.69 8.28
CA PRO A 304 -9.78 -10.19 8.28
C PRO A 304 -10.47 -10.25 6.91
N LYS A 305 -9.71 -10.34 5.82
CA LYS A 305 -10.25 -10.46 4.46
C LYS A 305 -10.55 -11.90 4.05
N ILE A 306 -10.05 -12.90 4.78
CA ILE A 306 -10.33 -14.31 4.53
C ILE A 306 -11.59 -14.69 5.31
N GLN A 307 -12.72 -14.74 4.60
CA GLN A 307 -14.05 -15.00 5.19
C GLN A 307 -14.45 -16.48 5.11
N ASN A 308 -13.85 -17.27 4.20
CA ASN A 308 -14.17 -18.68 4.04
C ASN A 308 -13.78 -19.46 5.32
N PRO A 309 -14.74 -20.09 6.04
CA PRO A 309 -14.47 -20.80 7.30
C PRO A 309 -13.46 -21.94 7.15
N GLU A 310 -13.50 -22.70 6.05
CA GLU A 310 -12.55 -23.79 5.81
C GLU A 310 -11.14 -23.26 5.61
N HIS A 311 -10.98 -22.17 4.85
CA HIS A 311 -9.65 -21.55 4.70
C HIS A 311 -9.11 -21.06 6.04
N ARG A 312 -9.95 -20.44 6.88
CA ARG A 312 -9.55 -19.97 8.21
C ARG A 312 -9.14 -21.14 9.12
N ARG A 313 -9.91 -22.24 9.11
CA ARG A 313 -9.61 -23.46 9.86
C ARG A 313 -8.27 -24.06 9.43
N LEU A 314 -8.04 -24.21 8.13
CA LEU A 314 -6.79 -24.75 7.60
C LEU A 314 -5.59 -23.85 7.90
N ILE A 315 -5.75 -22.52 7.84
CA ILE A 315 -4.70 -21.58 8.25
C ILE A 315 -4.37 -21.77 9.73
N TRP A 316 -5.40 -21.86 10.59
CA TRP A 316 -5.22 -22.11 12.01
C TRP A 316 -4.49 -23.45 12.28
N ASP A 317 -4.90 -24.51 11.60
CA ASP A 317 -4.31 -25.85 11.71
C ASP A 317 -2.81 -25.85 11.40
N ARG A 318 -2.36 -25.04 10.43
CA ARG A 318 -0.94 -24.88 10.13
C ARG A 318 -0.24 -23.96 11.11
N LEU A 319 -0.89 -22.86 11.51
CA LEU A 319 -0.33 -21.88 12.43
C LEU A 319 0.05 -22.54 13.77
N GLN A 320 -0.84 -23.38 14.33
CA GLN A 320 -0.60 -24.06 15.61
C GLN A 320 0.59 -25.04 15.59
N MET A 321 1.03 -25.46 14.40
CA MET A 321 2.12 -26.42 14.25
C MET A 321 3.52 -25.79 14.22
N ILE A 322 3.61 -24.45 14.26
CA ILE A 322 4.88 -23.72 14.20
C ILE A 322 5.57 -23.72 15.58
N ASP A 323 6.72 -24.40 15.66
CA ASP A 323 7.56 -24.55 16.88
C ASP A 323 8.78 -23.63 16.94
N VAL A 324 8.89 -22.72 15.99
CA VAL A 324 9.98 -21.75 15.88
C VAL A 324 9.41 -20.34 15.75
N PRO A 325 10.14 -19.28 16.18
CA PRO A 325 9.65 -17.91 16.07
C PRO A 325 9.27 -17.58 14.63
N ILE A 326 8.00 -17.20 14.41
CA ILE A 326 7.51 -16.83 13.08
C ILE A 326 8.36 -15.67 12.55
N PRO A 327 9.12 -15.89 11.45
CA PRO A 327 10.11 -14.94 10.98
C PRO A 327 9.47 -13.86 10.08
N THR A 328 10.00 -12.65 10.13
CA THR A 328 9.56 -11.52 9.30
C THR A 328 10.76 -10.68 8.87
N LEU A 329 10.55 -9.72 7.96
CA LEU A 329 11.56 -8.68 7.70
C LEU A 329 11.83 -7.82 8.96
N GLY A 330 10.82 -7.62 9.81
CA GLY A 330 10.99 -6.92 11.09
C GLY A 330 11.98 -7.65 12.02
N SER A 331 11.80 -8.95 12.23
CA SER A 331 12.73 -9.75 13.04
C SER A 331 14.11 -9.84 12.42
N PHE A 332 14.20 -9.92 11.08
CA PHE A 332 15.47 -9.88 10.33
C PHE A 332 16.28 -8.59 10.64
N PHE A 333 15.65 -7.42 10.54
CA PHE A 333 16.35 -6.15 10.76
C PHE A 333 16.67 -5.84 12.22
N GLN A 334 15.94 -6.45 13.17
CA GLN A 334 16.22 -6.31 14.61
C GLN A 334 17.47 -7.09 15.04
N ARG A 335 17.80 -8.20 14.36
CA ARG A 335 19.01 -9.00 14.63
C ARG A 335 19.78 -9.26 13.34
N PRO A 336 20.49 -8.26 12.78
CA PRO A 336 21.28 -8.45 11.57
C PRO A 336 22.40 -9.49 11.79
N SER A 337 22.93 -9.59 13.02
CA SER A 337 23.83 -10.65 13.43
C SER A 337 23.01 -11.91 13.76
N LEU A 338 22.58 -12.64 12.74
CA LEU A 338 22.16 -14.03 12.92
C LEU A 338 23.43 -14.90 13.11
N PRO A 339 23.38 -15.93 13.98
CA PRO A 339 24.53 -16.75 14.35
C PRO A 339 25.17 -17.49 13.18
#